data_AF-A0A535MKT6-F1
#
_entry.id   AF-A0A535MKT6-F1
#
_cell.length_a   1.000
_cell.length_b   1.000
_cell.length_c   1.000
_cell.angle_alpha   90.00
_cell.angle_beta   90.00
_cell.angle_gamma   90.00
#
_symmetry.space_group_name_H-M   'P 1'
#
loop_
_entity.id
_entity.type
_entity.pdbx_description
1 polymer ?
#
loop_
_entity_poly.entity_id
_entity_poly.type
_entity_poly.pdbx_seq_one_letter_code
_entity_poly.pdbx_strand_id
1 'polypeptide(L)' 'MFSGEERIRIERRMGKAWRQLSLQCPLLTPSGTCSVYDIRPMICRVWGLTKSMACPFGCVPERWLTEDEAHALLAKAEEW' A
#
# COMPACT_ATOMS: atom_id res chain seq x y z
N MET A 1 7.19 5.23 5.30
CA MET A 1 8.25 4.37 4.71
C MET A 1 7.89 2.94 5.10
N PHE A 2 7.91 1.96 4.20
CA PHE A 2 7.59 0.57 4.60
C PHE A 2 8.57 0.11 5.68
N SER A 3 8.10 -0.63 6.69
CA SER A 3 8.98 -1.32 7.61
C SER A 3 9.91 -2.28 6.84
N GLY A 4 11.08 -2.57 7.39
CA GLY A 4 12.02 -3.52 6.78
C GLY A 4 11.41 -4.91 6.61
N GLU A 5 10.54 -5.32 7.54
CA GLU A 5 9.84 -6.60 7.54
C GLU A 5 8.79 -6.68 6.43
N GLU A 6 7.99 -5.63 6.23
CA GLU A 6 7.02 -5.58 5.13
C GLU A 6 7.72 -5.66 3.76
N ARG A 7 8.88 -5.01 3.63
CA ARG A 7 9.70 -5.14 2.43
C ARG A 7 10.13 -6.60 2.21
N ILE A 8 10.64 -7.27 3.24
CA ILE A 8 11.06 -8.69 3.15
C ILE A 8 9.88 -9.58 2.77
N ARG A 9 8.70 -9.37 3.37
CA ARG A 9 7.47 -10.13 3.06
C ARG A 9 7.08 -10.00 1.60
N ILE A 10 7.13 -8.78 1.07
CA ILE A 10 6.81 -8.50 -0.33
C ILE A 10 7.86 -9.08 -1.27
N GLU A 11 9.15 -8.91 -0.99
CA GLU A 11 10.25 -9.45 -1.81
C GLU A 11 10.18 -10.99 -1.90
N ARG A 12 9.84 -11.67 -0.80
CA ARG A 12 9.60 -13.13 -0.79
C ARG A 12 8.48 -13.53 -1.74
N ARG A 13 7.37 -12.80 -1.77
CA ARG A 13 6.24 -13.06 -2.69
C ARG A 13 6.62 -12.80 -4.14
N MET A 14 7.41 -11.77 -4.40
CA MET A 14 7.85 -11.38 -5.74
C MET A 14 8.94 -12.30 -6.29
N GLY A 15 9.66 -13.02 -5.43
CA GLY A 15 10.82 -13.82 -5.81
C GLY A 15 12.01 -12.98 -6.31
N LYS A 16 12.02 -11.68 -6.01
CA LYS A 16 13.07 -10.73 -6.42
C LYS A 16 13.18 -9.59 -5.42
N ALA A 17 14.40 -9.04 -5.30
CA ALA A 17 14.64 -7.87 -4.47
C ALA A 17 13.93 -6.62 -5.02
N TRP A 18 13.49 -5.75 -4.12
CA TRP A 18 12.85 -4.49 -4.43
C TRP A 18 13.88 -3.53 -5.04
N ARG A 19 13.52 -2.92 -6.18
CA ARG A 19 14.27 -1.82 -6.78
C ARG A 19 13.30 -0.76 -7.26
N GLN A 20 13.43 0.45 -6.73
CA GLN A 20 12.67 1.59 -7.20
C GLN A 20 13.49 2.31 -8.28
N LEU A 21 13.19 2.00 -9.54
CA LEU A 21 13.89 2.52 -10.71
C LEU A 21 13.19 3.75 -11.33
N SER A 22 11.99 4.11 -10.83
CA SER A 22 11.19 5.22 -11.32
C SER A 22 10.28 5.79 -10.22
N LEU A 23 9.59 6.89 -10.53
CA LEU A 23 8.53 7.46 -9.67
C LEU A 23 7.24 6.62 -9.66
N GLN A 24 7.17 5.54 -10.46
CA GLN A 24 6.03 4.63 -10.45
C GLN A 24 6.19 3.59 -9.35
N CYS A 25 5.07 3.07 -8.84
CA CYS A 25 5.07 1.97 -7.89
C CYS A 25 5.78 0.75 -8.51
N PRO A 26 6.86 0.21 -7.93
CA PRO A 26 7.60 -0.91 -8.52
C PRO A 26 6.86 -2.25 -8.44
N LEU A 27 5.72 -2.29 -7.74
CA LEU A 27 4.80 -3.42 -7.69
C LEU A 27 3.76 -3.41 -8.81
N LEU A 28 3.72 -2.34 -9.62
CA LEU A 28 2.82 -2.24 -10.75
C LEU A 28 3.32 -3.14 -11.89
N THR A 29 2.43 -3.94 -12.45
CA THR A 29 2.69 -4.71 -13.66
C THR A 29 2.70 -3.78 -14.88
N PRO A 30 3.24 -4.22 -16.03
CA PRO A 30 3.17 -3.44 -17.27
C PRO A 30 1.73 -3.09 -17.71
N SER A 31 0.73 -3.86 -17.27
CA SER A 31 -0.69 -3.61 -17.54
C SER A 31 -1.37 -2.70 -16.50
N GLY A 32 -0.63 -2.15 -15.54
CA GLY A 32 -1.18 -1.24 -14.54
C GLY A 32 -1.87 -1.91 -13.35
N THR A 33 -1.71 -3.23 -13.18
CA THR A 33 -2.28 -3.97 -12.03
C THR A 33 -1.25 -4.16 -10.92
N CYS A 34 -1.70 -4.31 -9.67
CA CYS A 34 -0.79 -4.56 -8.55
C CYS A 34 -0.39 -6.05 -8.51
N SER A 35 0.90 -6.34 -8.66
CA SER A 35 1.44 -7.73 -8.65
C SER A 35 1.33 -8.45 -7.30
N VAL A 36 1.06 -7.74 -6.22
CA VAL A 36 0.94 -8.26 -4.84
C VAL A 36 -0.38 -7.83 -4.20
N TYR A 37 -1.44 -7.75 -5.01
CA TYR A 37 -2.76 -7.27 -4.59
C TYR A 37 -3.28 -8.01 -3.34
N ASP A 38 -3.15 -9.33 -3.35
CA ASP A 38 -3.53 -10.27 -2.30
C ASP A 38 -2.89 -9.92 -0.95
N ILE A 39 -1.61 -9.56 -0.96
CA ILE A 39 -0.84 -9.31 0.26
C ILE A 39 -0.56 -7.82 0.51
N ARG A 40 -1.32 -6.91 -0.11
CA ARG A 40 -1.08 -5.46 -0.01
C ARG A 40 -0.78 -5.02 1.42
N PRO A 41 0.33 -4.28 1.62
CA PRO A 41 0.69 -3.72 2.92
C PRO A 41 -0.36 -2.70 3.38
N MET A 42 -0.45 -2.44 4.68
CA MET A 42 -1.51 -1.59 5.25
C MET A 42 -1.53 -0.18 4.64
N ILE A 43 -0.37 0.41 4.37
CA ILE A 43 -0.26 1.71 3.69
C ILE A 43 -0.93 1.74 2.31
N CYS A 44 -0.89 0.64 1.56
CA CYS A 44 -1.59 0.55 0.28
C CYS A 44 -3.11 0.32 0.45
N ARG A 45 -3.57 -0.13 1.63
CA ARG A 45 -4.99 -0.36 1.92
C ARG A 45 -5.68 0.90 2.42
N VAL A 46 -4.99 1.76 3.16
CA VAL A 46 -5.53 3.07 3.59
C VAL A 46 -5.58 4.08 2.44
N TRP A 47 -4.83 3.86 1.36
CA TRP A 47 -4.91 4.68 0.16
C TRP A 47 -6.28 4.54 -0.50
N GLY A 48 -6.94 5.67 -0.79
CA GLY A 48 -8.33 5.70 -1.24
C GLY A 48 -9.37 5.59 -0.12
N LEU A 49 -8.96 5.45 1.15
CA LEU A 49 -9.85 5.44 2.32
C LEU A 49 -9.82 6.74 3.13
N THR A 50 -8.89 7.65 2.85
CA THR A 50 -8.85 9.00 3.44
C THR A 50 -9.13 10.05 2.36
N LYS A 51 -9.65 11.21 2.76
CA LYS A 51 -9.93 12.31 1.82
C LYS A 51 -8.64 12.93 1.24
N SER A 52 -7.58 12.95 2.03
CA SER A 52 -6.25 13.43 1.63
C SER A 52 -5.60 12.57 0.54
N MET A 53 -5.98 11.29 0.47
CA MET A 53 -5.49 10.32 -0.52
C MET A 53 -6.67 9.69 -1.28
N ALA A 54 -7.59 10.51 -1.78
CA ALA A 54 -8.72 10.04 -2.56
C ALA A 54 -8.25 9.30 -3.84
N CYS A 55 -9.02 8.28 -4.24
CA CYS A 55 -8.72 7.52 -5.44
C CYS A 55 -8.83 8.41 -6.70
N PRO A 56 -7.81 8.50 -7.56
CA PRO A 56 -7.81 9.31 -8.77
C PRO A 56 -8.79 8.79 -9.84
N PHE A 57 -9.25 7.54 -9.70
CA PHE A 57 -10.27 6.94 -10.56
C PHE A 57 -11.71 7.17 -10.06
N GLY A 58 -11.88 7.97 -9.00
CA GLY A 58 -13.21 8.32 -8.48
C GLY A 58 -13.87 7.23 -7.62
N CYS A 59 -13.15 6.17 -7.24
CA CYS A 59 -13.66 5.20 -6.27
C CYS A 59 -13.87 5.88 -4.90
N VAL A 60 -14.99 5.60 -4.25
CA VAL A 60 -15.36 6.19 -2.95
C VAL A 60 -15.72 5.06 -1.97
N PRO A 61 -15.16 5.05 -0.75
CA PRO A 61 -15.54 4.07 0.26
C PRO A 61 -16.93 4.38 0.83
N GLU A 62 -17.59 3.37 1.41
CA GLU A 62 -18.85 3.57 2.14
C GLU A 62 -18.71 4.56 3.30
N ARG A 63 -17.53 4.57 3.94
CA ARG A 63 -17.15 5.52 4.99
C ARG A 63 -15.70 5.94 4.80
N TRP A 64 -15.46 7.25 4.86
CA TRP A 64 -14.11 7.80 4.94
C TRP A 64 -13.51 7.56 6.32
N LEU A 65 -12.24 7.15 6.34
CA LEU A 65 -11.42 7.18 7.54
C LEU A 65 -10.98 8.61 7.81
N THR A 66 -10.93 8.95 9.09
CA THR A 66 -10.18 10.12 9.59
C THR A 66 -8.68 9.85 9.48
N GLU A 67 -7.87 10.90 9.51
CA GLU A 67 -6.41 10.77 9.52
C GLU A 67 -5.93 10.00 10.76
N ASP A 68 -6.56 10.23 11.93
CA ASP A 68 -6.22 9.52 13.16
C ASP A 68 -6.52 8.01 13.08
N GLU A 69 -7.65 7.64 12.49
CA GLU A 69 -7.96 6.22 12.23
C GLU A 69 -6.95 5.59 11.27
N ALA A 70 -6.59 6.29 10.19
CA ALA A 70 -5.61 5.80 9.23
C ALA A 70 -4.23 5.63 9.87
N HIS A 71 -3.78 6.61 10.66
CA HIS A 71 -2.53 6.53 11.42
C HIS A 71 -2.53 5.39 12.44
N ALA A 72 -3.63 5.19 13.17
CA ALA A 72 -3.76 4.08 14.10
C ALA A 72 -3.66 2.71 13.40
N LEU A 73 -4.23 2.56 12.21
CA LEU A 73 -4.10 1.34 11.41
C LEU A 73 -2.66 1.11 10.94
N LEU A 74 -1.96 2.17 10.53
CA LEU A 74 -0.56 2.09 10.13
C LEU A 74 0.35 1.70 11.30
N ALA A 75 0.19 2.35 12.45
CA ALA A 75 0.96 2.04 13.65
C ALA A 75 0.77 0.58 14.07
N LYS A 76 -0.48 0.11 14.12
CA LYS A 76 -0.79 -1.29 14.45
C LYS A 76 -0.19 -2.30 13.47
N ALA A 77 0.00 -1.92 12.22
CA ALA A 77 0.61 -2.79 11.21
C ALA A 77 2.14 -2.89 11.34
N GLU A 78 2.79 -1.98 12.08
CA GLU A 78 4.23 -1.99 12.36
C GLU A 78 4.59 -2.76 13.65
N GLU A 79 3.61 -3.19 14.43
CA GLU A 79 3.79 -3.93 15.70
C GLU A 79 4.03 -5.45 15.53
N TRP A 80 4.11 -5.97 14.29
CA TRP A 80 4.09 -7.41 13.97
C TRP A 80 5.26 -7.88 13.11
#